data_AF-J4UFG1-F1
#
_entry.id   AF-J4UFG1-F1
#
_cell.length_a   1.000
_cell.length_b   1.000
_cell.length_c   1.000
_cell.angle_alpha   90.00
_cell.angle_beta   90.00
_cell.angle_gamma   90.00
#
_symmetry.space_group_name_H-M   'P 1'
#
loop_
_entity.id
_entity.type
_entity.pdbx_description
1 polymer ?
#
loop_
_entity_poly.entity_id
_entity_poly.type
_entity_poly.pdbx_seq_one_letter_code
_entity_poly.pdbx_strand_id
1 'polypeptide(L)'
;MRVHESCLGQWELLGATSDSDSNSDSEMAIDASKAMSALRIQPSAEDWEPPHWIPNPVPEDFDIVSPPWIRPPAPRHVFTNVHVVDTEKGKLRKHMTVVVEKGEIVSVEDAKAGDKGIDCGGLYLCPGLIDCECLFRSGC
;
A
#
# COMPACT_ATOMS: atom_id res chain seq x y z
N MET A 1 -0.23 29.59 -33.47
CA MET A 1 -1.04 30.22 -32.40
C MET A 1 -2.50 30.28 -32.86
N ARG A 2 -3.30 29.29 -32.45
CA ARG A 2 -4.76 29.39 -32.40
C ARG A 2 -5.18 28.60 -31.16
N VAL A 3 -5.63 29.33 -30.17
CA VAL A 3 -6.20 28.83 -28.93
C VAL A 3 -7.64 28.45 -29.25
N HIS A 4 -8.05 27.24 -28.88
CA HIS A 4 -9.43 26.81 -28.96
C HIS A 4 -9.91 26.58 -27.52
N GLU A 5 -10.57 27.60 -26.97
CA GLU A 5 -11.44 27.50 -25.80
C GLU A 5 -12.87 27.23 -26.30
N SER A 6 -13.52 26.24 -25.69
CA SER A 6 -14.97 25.96 -25.71
C SER A 6 -15.15 24.56 -25.08
N CYS A 7 -16.08 24.24 -24.20
CA CYS A 7 -17.21 24.96 -23.63
C CYS A 7 -17.55 24.24 -22.31
N LEU A 8 -18.00 25.02 -21.34
CA LEU A 8 -18.69 24.57 -20.14
C LEU A 8 -20.04 23.94 -20.53
N GLY A 9 -20.34 22.74 -20.01
CA GLY A 9 -21.70 22.17 -19.96
C GLY A 9 -22.11 22.08 -18.49
N GLN A 10 -22.97 22.98 -18.00
CA GLN A 10 -24.43 22.93 -18.04
C GLN A 10 -24.99 21.97 -16.97
N TRP A 11 -25.28 22.54 -15.80
CA TRP A 11 -26.05 21.94 -14.73
C TRP A 11 -27.51 22.39 -14.94
N GLU A 12 -28.40 21.45 -15.26
CA GLU A 12 -29.83 21.73 -15.26
C GLU A 12 -30.48 21.17 -13.99
N LEU A 13 -31.31 22.06 -13.44
CA LEU A 13 -32.08 21.99 -12.22
C LEU A 13 -33.56 21.88 -12.65
N LEU A 14 -34.36 21.22 -11.81
CA LEU A 14 -35.82 21.28 -11.66
C LEU A 14 -36.59 19.99 -12.04
N GLY A 15 -37.29 19.50 -11.02
CA GLY A 15 -38.35 18.50 -11.11
C GLY A 15 -39.01 18.37 -9.73
N ALA A 16 -39.89 19.31 -9.40
CA ALA A 16 -40.75 19.25 -8.22
C ALA A 16 -42.15 18.83 -8.66
N THR A 17 -42.72 17.79 -8.03
CA THR A 17 -44.16 17.71 -7.74
C THR A 17 -44.38 16.97 -6.43
N SER A 18 -45.21 17.60 -5.61
CA SER A 18 -45.79 17.17 -4.34
C SER A 18 -46.75 15.97 -4.49
N ASP A 19 -46.77 15.09 -3.49
CA ASP A 19 -48.01 14.42 -3.07
C ASP A 19 -47.98 14.20 -1.54
N SER A 20 -49.15 14.40 -0.96
CA SER A 20 -49.44 14.50 0.46
C SER A 20 -49.87 13.16 1.06
N ASP A 21 -49.78 13.13 2.40
CA ASP A 21 -50.54 12.30 3.34
C ASP A 21 -50.15 10.82 3.49
N SER A 22 -49.52 10.50 4.63
CA SER A 22 -50.28 9.97 5.78
C SER A 22 -49.37 9.70 6.97
N ASN A 23 -49.85 10.18 8.12
CA ASN A 23 -49.24 10.09 9.42
C ASN A 23 -49.36 8.67 9.96
N SER A 24 -48.24 8.03 10.31
CA SER A 24 -48.21 6.90 11.24
C SER A 24 -46.89 6.93 11.98
N ASP A 25 -46.86 7.74 13.04
CA ASP A 25 -45.85 7.74 14.08
C ASP A 25 -45.82 6.37 14.76
N SER A 26 -44.91 5.52 14.30
CA SER A 26 -44.32 4.47 15.13
C SER A 26 -42.86 4.83 15.30
N GLU A 27 -42.52 5.36 16.48
CA GLU A 27 -41.15 5.56 16.94
C GLU A 27 -40.39 4.23 16.86
N MET A 28 -39.71 4.00 15.73
CA MET A 28 -38.67 2.99 15.64
C MET A 28 -37.44 3.63 16.27
N ALA A 29 -37.36 3.53 17.60
CA ALA A 29 -36.14 3.82 18.35
C ALA A 29 -35.03 2.95 17.75
N ILE A 30 -34.25 3.54 16.84
CA ILE A 30 -33.00 2.97 16.37
C ILE A 30 -32.11 3.05 17.61
N ASP A 31 -32.06 1.93 18.32
CA ASP A 31 -31.25 1.77 19.52
C ASP A 31 -29.80 2.05 19.15
N ALA A 32 -29.36 3.28 19.42
CA ALA A 32 -28.00 3.74 19.16
C ALA A 32 -26.96 2.85 19.88
N SER A 33 -27.37 2.07 20.88
CA SER A 33 -26.51 1.08 21.53
C SER A 33 -26.09 -0.05 20.57
N LYS A 34 -26.94 -0.40 19.59
CA LYS A 34 -26.64 -1.45 18.61
C LYS A 34 -25.69 -0.98 17.50
N ALA A 35 -25.71 0.31 17.16
CA ALA A 35 -24.77 0.93 16.22
C ALA A 35 -23.38 1.20 16.86
N MET A 36 -23.35 1.52 18.15
CA MET A 36 -22.09 1.66 18.92
C MET A 36 -21.37 0.32 19.13
N SER A 37 -22.10 -0.80 19.14
CA SER A 37 -21.54 -2.15 19.35
C SER A 37 -20.80 -2.71 18.12
N ALA A 38 -20.90 -2.06 16.96
CA ALA A 38 -20.23 -2.46 15.71
C ALA A 38 -19.01 -1.60 15.37
N LEU A 39 -18.64 -0.64 16.22
CA LEU A 39 -17.32 -0.02 16.20
C LEU A 39 -16.31 -1.10 16.59
N ARG A 40 -15.78 -1.75 15.56
CA ARG A 40 -14.60 -2.59 15.61
C ARG A 40 -13.56 -1.83 16.44
N ILE A 41 -13.35 -2.26 17.67
CA ILE A 41 -12.26 -1.79 18.53
C ILE A 41 -10.99 -2.10 17.73
N GLN A 42 -10.50 -1.10 17.02
CA GLN A 42 -9.16 -1.14 16.48
C GLN A 42 -8.28 -1.06 17.73
N PRO A 43 -7.36 -2.01 17.96
CA PRO A 43 -6.40 -1.84 19.05
C PRO A 43 -5.75 -0.47 18.85
N SER A 44 -5.80 0.36 19.89
CA SER A 44 -5.13 1.65 19.82
C SER A 44 -3.64 1.39 19.63
N ALA A 45 -2.90 2.39 19.14
CA ALA A 45 -1.44 2.28 19.10
C ALA A 45 -0.83 2.00 20.49
N GLU A 46 -1.58 2.29 21.56
CA GLU A 46 -1.23 2.08 22.96
C GLU A 46 -1.54 0.64 23.43
N ASP A 47 -2.38 -0.11 22.71
CA ASP A 47 -2.74 -1.51 22.98
C ASP A 47 -1.88 -2.50 22.16
N TRP A 48 -0.83 -2.03 21.49
CA TRP A 48 0.09 -2.88 20.75
C TRP A 48 1.00 -3.65 21.72
N GLU A 49 0.70 -4.93 21.92
CA GLU A 49 1.64 -5.87 22.53
C GLU A 49 2.52 -6.45 21.42
N PRO A 50 3.83 -6.14 21.38
CA PRO A 50 4.68 -6.75 20.38
C PRO A 50 4.69 -8.26 20.60
N PRO A 51 4.74 -9.07 19.52
CA PRO A 51 4.70 -10.52 19.62
C PRO A 51 5.87 -11.15 20.39
N HIS A 52 6.83 -10.35 20.85
CA HIS A 52 8.01 -10.74 21.62
C HIS A 52 8.42 -9.61 22.59
N TRP A 53 7.62 -9.34 23.62
CA TRP A 53 8.10 -8.52 24.74
C TRP A 53 8.99 -9.38 25.66
N ILE A 54 10.28 -9.09 25.71
CA ILE A 54 11.19 -9.71 26.68
C ILE A 54 11.16 -8.81 27.93
N PRO A 55 10.71 -9.30 29.10
CA PRO A 55 10.73 -8.51 30.32
C PRO A 55 12.17 -8.10 30.69
N ASN A 56 12.32 -6.92 31.30
CA ASN A 56 13.59 -6.45 31.85
C ASN A 56 13.56 -6.59 33.39
N PRO A 57 14.48 -7.35 34.01
CA PRO A 57 15.64 -8.01 33.42
C PRO A 57 15.29 -9.25 32.60
N VAL A 58 16.14 -9.54 31.61
CA VAL A 58 16.01 -10.72 30.75
C VAL A 58 15.96 -11.98 31.63
N PRO A 59 14.99 -12.90 31.42
CA PRO A 59 14.92 -14.16 32.16
C PRO A 59 16.22 -14.98 32.04
N GLU A 60 16.64 -15.65 33.12
CA GLU A 60 17.90 -16.41 33.16
C GLU A 60 17.92 -17.63 32.22
N ASP A 61 16.74 -18.12 31.83
CA ASP A 61 16.52 -19.22 30.90
C ASP A 61 16.44 -18.76 29.43
N PHE A 62 16.47 -17.45 29.17
CA PHE A 62 16.40 -16.90 27.83
C PHE A 62 17.77 -16.92 27.15
N ASP A 63 17.96 -17.84 26.21
CA ASP A 63 19.20 -17.93 25.43
C ASP A 63 19.27 -16.81 24.37
N ILE A 64 19.88 -15.68 24.76
CA ILE A 64 20.21 -14.53 23.89
C ILE A 64 21.22 -14.91 22.79
N VAL A 65 21.78 -16.13 22.80
CA VAL A 65 22.63 -16.64 21.72
C VAL A 65 21.81 -17.41 20.69
N SER A 66 20.61 -17.91 21.04
CA SER A 66 19.67 -18.57 20.11
C SER A 66 18.75 -17.56 19.40
N PRO A 67 18.98 -17.26 18.11
CA PRO A 67 18.28 -16.17 17.45
C PRO A 67 16.86 -16.50 16.97
N PRO A 68 15.84 -15.68 17.30
CA PRO A 68 14.82 -15.33 16.32
C PRO A 68 15.31 -14.26 15.32
N TRP A 69 16.50 -13.66 15.50
CA TRP A 69 17.03 -12.58 14.64
C TRP A 69 17.75 -13.04 13.36
N ILE A 70 17.94 -14.35 13.15
CA ILE A 70 18.43 -14.86 11.86
C ILE A 70 17.28 -14.74 10.86
N ARG A 71 17.36 -13.73 9.98
CA ARG A 71 16.43 -13.62 8.86
C ARG A 71 16.62 -14.82 7.93
N PRO A 72 15.54 -15.43 7.42
CA PRO A 72 15.66 -16.45 6.39
C PRO A 72 16.34 -15.88 5.15
N PRO A 73 16.93 -16.73 4.29
CA PRO A 73 17.48 -16.30 3.01
C PRO A 73 16.44 -15.50 2.21
N ALA A 74 16.87 -14.38 1.62
CA ALA A 74 15.98 -13.56 0.80
C ALA A 74 15.44 -14.38 -0.40
N PRO A 75 14.12 -14.42 -0.62
CA PRO A 75 13.54 -15.18 -1.72
C PRO A 75 13.95 -14.62 -3.08
N ARG A 76 13.99 -15.50 -4.09
CA ARG A 76 14.22 -15.11 -5.48
C ARG A 76 12.98 -14.47 -6.07
N HIS A 77 13.12 -13.32 -6.70
CA HIS A 77 12.05 -12.62 -7.40
C HIS A 77 12.37 -12.47 -8.88
N VAL A 78 11.37 -12.67 -9.73
CA VAL A 78 11.46 -12.46 -11.19
C VAL A 78 10.34 -11.50 -11.56
N PHE A 79 10.70 -10.30 -11.99
CA PHE A 79 9.75 -9.29 -12.49
C PHE A 79 9.76 -9.37 -14.00
N THR A 80 8.60 -9.57 -14.61
CA THR A 80 8.45 -9.74 -16.06
C THR A 80 7.68 -8.57 -16.67
N ASN A 81 7.91 -8.30 -17.95
CA ASN A 81 7.21 -7.26 -18.72
C ASN A 81 7.29 -5.84 -18.10
N VAL A 82 8.34 -5.55 -17.34
CA VAL A 82 8.46 -4.28 -16.60
C VAL A 82 9.16 -3.20 -17.43
N HIS A 83 8.85 -1.93 -17.18
CA HIS A 83 9.60 -0.80 -17.73
C HIS A 83 10.70 -0.37 -16.77
N VAL A 84 11.96 -0.61 -17.11
CA VAL A 84 13.12 -0.27 -16.26
C VAL A 84 13.60 1.13 -16.57
N VAL A 85 13.73 1.96 -15.54
CA VAL A 85 14.30 3.31 -15.64
C VAL A 85 15.81 3.23 -15.53
N ASP A 86 16.52 3.53 -16.62
CA ASP A 86 17.98 3.69 -16.64
C ASP A 86 18.31 5.12 -16.21
N THR A 87 18.66 5.30 -14.94
CA THR A 87 18.97 6.60 -14.34
C THR A 87 20.32 7.15 -14.78
N GLU A 88 21.24 6.31 -15.25
CA GLU A 88 22.54 6.74 -15.75
C GLU A 88 22.39 7.40 -17.13
N LYS A 89 21.60 6.78 -18.02
CA LYS A 89 21.40 7.27 -19.40
C LYS A 89 20.16 8.13 -19.57
N GLY A 90 19.32 8.23 -18.53
CA GLY A 90 18.02 8.92 -18.60
C GLY A 90 17.06 8.27 -19.61
N LYS A 91 17.12 6.94 -19.78
CA LYS A 91 16.33 6.21 -20.78
C LYS A 91 15.37 5.22 -20.12
N LEU A 92 14.23 5.02 -20.76
CA LEU A 92 13.28 3.99 -20.36
C LEU A 92 13.45 2.73 -21.22
N ARG A 93 13.80 1.60 -20.60
CA ARG A 93 13.85 0.29 -21.26
C ARG A 93 12.53 -0.45 -21.03
N LYS A 94 11.77 -0.68 -22.10
CA LYS A 94 10.44 -1.30 -22.02
C LYS A 94 10.51 -2.82 -22.18
N HIS A 95 9.51 -3.53 -21.65
CA HIS A 95 9.36 -4.99 -21.79
C HIS A 95 10.60 -5.76 -21.34
N MET A 96 11.08 -5.47 -20.14
CA MET A 96 12.25 -6.10 -19.55
C MET A 96 11.84 -7.20 -18.55
N THR A 97 12.75 -8.14 -18.32
CA THR A 97 12.72 -9.09 -17.21
C THR A 97 13.88 -8.78 -16.27
N VAL A 98 13.60 -8.67 -14.97
CA VAL A 98 14.58 -8.40 -13.91
C VAL A 98 14.55 -9.54 -12.90
N VAL A 99 15.72 -10.14 -12.64
CA VAL A 99 15.87 -11.23 -11.66
C VAL A 99 16.64 -10.72 -10.45
N VAL A 100 16.05 -10.91 -9.27
CA VAL A 100 16.65 -10.57 -7.98
C VAL A 100 16.82 -11.86 -7.17
N GLU A 101 18.03 -12.10 -6.67
CA GLU A 101 18.35 -13.25 -5.83
C GLU A 101 19.29 -12.81 -4.72
N LYS A 102 19.10 -13.31 -3.50
CA LYS A 102 19.95 -12.97 -2.33
C LYS A 102 20.07 -11.47 -2.06
N GLY A 103 19.06 -10.68 -2.46
CA GLY A 103 19.05 -9.23 -2.32
C GLY A 103 19.83 -8.48 -3.40
N GLU A 104 20.36 -9.17 -4.41
CA GLU A 104 21.12 -8.59 -5.51
C GLU A 104 20.38 -8.73 -6.84
N ILE A 105 20.57 -7.76 -7.73
CA ILE A 105 20.07 -7.84 -9.10
C ILE A 105 21.03 -8.72 -9.89
N VAL A 106 20.58 -9.91 -10.28
CA VAL A 106 21.39 -10.92 -10.99
C VAL A 106 21.39 -10.66 -12.49
N SER A 107 20.23 -10.30 -13.06
CA SER A 107 20.12 -10.05 -14.50
C SER A 107 19.02 -9.05 -14.83
N VAL A 108 19.23 -8.36 -15.95
CA VAL A 108 18.29 -7.42 -16.57
C VAL A 108 18.32 -7.68 -18.08
N GLU A 109 17.34 -8.43 -18.58
CA GLU A 109 17.27 -8.91 -19.97
C GLU A 109 15.95 -8.51 -20.62
N ASP A 110 15.86 -8.59 -21.95
CA ASP A 110 14.59 -8.38 -22.65
C ASP A 110 13.62 -9.52 -22.29
N ALA A 111 12.33 -9.19 -22.14
CA ALA A 111 11.33 -10.15 -21.69
C ALA A 111 11.13 -11.28 -22.70
N LYS A 112 11.15 -12.53 -22.22
CA LYS A 112 10.88 -13.72 -23.03
C LYS A 112 9.47 -14.22 -22.72
N ALA A 113 8.77 -14.68 -23.76
CA ALA A 113 7.44 -15.23 -23.60
C ALA A 113 7.48 -16.50 -22.73
N GLY A 114 6.69 -16.52 -21.65
CA GLY A 114 6.57 -17.68 -20.77
C GLY A 114 7.50 -17.68 -19.54
N ASP A 115 8.21 -16.59 -19.28
CA ASP A 115 8.95 -16.43 -18.02
C ASP A 115 7.99 -16.52 -16.82
N LYS A 116 8.27 -17.44 -15.89
CA LYS A 116 7.50 -17.57 -14.64
C LYS A 116 7.96 -16.50 -13.65
N GLY A 117 7.12 -15.50 -13.41
CA GLY A 117 7.44 -14.40 -12.50
C GLY A 117 6.21 -13.56 -12.18
N ILE A 118 6.44 -12.46 -11.47
CA ILE A 118 5.46 -11.42 -11.21
C ILE A 118 5.34 -10.61 -12.50
N ASP A 119 4.14 -10.55 -13.09
CA ASP A 119 3.85 -9.69 -14.24
C ASP A 119 3.72 -8.24 -13.76
N CYS A 120 4.59 -7.38 -14.28
CA CYS A 120 4.62 -5.95 -13.99
C CYS A 120 4.33 -5.12 -15.24
N GLY A 121 3.55 -5.68 -16.18
CA GLY A 121 3.12 -5.01 -17.40
C GLY A 121 2.55 -3.61 -17.15
N GLY A 122 3.12 -2.61 -17.83
CA GLY A 122 2.72 -1.20 -17.71
C GLY A 122 3.22 -0.49 -16.45
N LEU A 123 3.91 -1.21 -15.54
CA LEU A 123 4.54 -0.64 -14.37
C LEU A 123 6.00 -0.28 -14.63
N TYR A 124 6.53 0.58 -13.75
CA TYR A 124 7.88 1.10 -13.82
C TYR A 124 8.71 0.59 -12.65
N LEU A 125 9.91 0.11 -12.94
CA LEU A 125 10.90 -0.26 -11.95
C LEU A 125 11.98 0.82 -11.89
N CYS A 126 12.08 1.47 -10.73
CA CYS A 126 13.07 2.49 -10.43
C CYS A 126 14.02 1.97 -9.34
N PRO A 127 15.26 2.49 -9.26
CA PRO A 127 16.08 2.35 -8.07
C PRO A 127 15.32 2.84 -6.83
N GLY A 128 15.63 2.26 -5.67
CA GLY A 128 15.04 2.70 -4.40
C GLY A 128 15.31 4.19 -4.17
N LEU A 129 14.29 4.91 -3.68
CA LEU A 129 14.45 6.32 -3.32
C LEU A 129 15.41 6.44 -2.13
N ILE A 130 16.41 7.32 -2.28
CA ILE A 130 17.33 7.67 -1.20
C ILE A 130 16.95 9.06 -0.73
N ASP A 131 16.52 9.15 0.52
CA ASP A 131 16.24 10.43 1.16
C ASP A 131 17.53 11.00 1.77
N CYS A 132 18.00 12.11 1.22
CA CYS A 132 19.22 12.79 1.68
C CYS A 132 18.99 13.66 2.92
N GLU A 133 17.74 14.00 3.23
CA GLU A 133 17.40 14.84 4.38
C GLU A 133 16.12 14.32 5.05
N CYS A 134 16.30 13.44 6.02
CA CYS A 134 15.23 13.00 6.89
C CYS A 134 15.41 13.60 8.30
N LEU A 135 14.60 14.60 8.65
CA LEU A 135 14.44 15.00 10.05
C LEU A 135 13.39 14.09 10.70
N PHE A 136 13.86 13.06 11.38
CA PHE A 136 12.97 12.16 12.10
C PHE A 136 12.46 12.84 13.37
N ARG A 137 11.25 13.41 13.32
CA ARG A 137 10.49 13.78 14.52
C ARG A 137 9.47 12.69 14.82
N SER A 138 9.86 11.71 15.62
CA SER A 138 8.88 10.90 16.35
C SER A 138 8.17 11.81 17.35
N GLY A 139 6.83 11.78 17.35
CA GLY A 139 5.99 12.57 18.24
C GLY A 139 6.35 12.40 19.72
N CYS A 140 6.21 13.50 20.46
CA CYS A 140 6.33 13.57 21.91
C CYS A 140 5.17 12.87 22.62
#